data_AF-A0A1G2UW62-F1
#
_entry.id   AF-A0A1G2UW62-F1
#
_cell.length_a   1.000
_cell.length_b   1.000
_cell.length_c   1.000
_cell.angle_alpha   90.00
_cell.angle_beta   90.00
_cell.angle_gamma   90.00
#
_symmetry.space_group_name_H-M   'P 1'
#
loop_
_entity.id
_entity.type
_entity.pdbx_description
1 polymer ?
#
loop_
_entity_poly.entity_id
_entity_poly.type
_entity_poly.pdbx_seq_one_letter_code
_entity_poly.pdbx_strand_id
1 'polypeptide(L)'
;MDNRTVRLRVDGWSNPRFGCVEGNLIMFEVMWYGCACSTCLARLAAVMNRMSASDVKWTVMDIHIPERGGEPSAVLVVEPTEMPEKVDAFLSNLLGLQISEVTPALAPRVMELV
;
A
#
# COMPACT_ATOMS: atom_id res chain seq x y z
N MET A 1 -1.12 -20.62 8.91
CA MET A 1 -1.86 -19.43 8.40
C MET A 1 -1.14 -18.26 8.97
N ASP A 2 -0.31 -17.66 8.13
CA ASP A 2 0.86 -16.92 8.58
C ASP A 2 0.60 -15.44 8.31
N ASN A 3 -0.09 -14.80 9.25
CA ASN A 3 -0.38 -13.38 9.16
C ASN A 3 0.93 -12.59 9.26
N ARG A 4 1.49 -12.20 8.09
CA ARG A 4 2.73 -11.42 7.99
C ARG A 4 2.42 -9.97 7.66
N THR A 5 2.81 -9.05 8.55
CA THR A 5 2.83 -7.62 8.25
C THR A 5 4.05 -7.29 7.39
N VAL A 6 3.81 -6.91 6.14
CA VAL A 6 4.85 -6.51 5.18
C VAL A 6 4.88 -4.98 5.14
N ARG A 7 6.06 -4.36 5.26
CA ARG A 7 6.21 -2.91 5.03
C ARG A 7 6.59 -2.70 3.57
N LEU A 8 5.84 -1.88 2.85
CA LEU A 8 6.04 -1.64 1.41
C LEU A 8 6.40 -0.18 1.18
N ARG A 9 7.55 0.07 0.55
CA ARG A 9 7.93 1.40 0.07
C ARG A 9 7.61 1.51 -1.40
N VAL A 10 6.82 2.53 -1.77
CA VAL A 10 6.64 2.94 -3.17
C VAL A 10 7.62 4.08 -3.47
N ASP A 11 8.37 4.01 -4.57
CA ASP A 11 9.32 5.08 -4.89
C ASP A 11 8.63 6.38 -5.31
N GLY A 12 9.23 7.51 -4.92
CA GLY A 12 8.63 8.85 -5.08
C GLY A 12 7.41 9.11 -4.18
N TRP A 13 7.20 8.30 -3.14
CA TRP A 13 6.22 8.49 -2.07
C TRP A 13 6.99 8.65 -0.74
N SER A 14 6.47 9.47 0.18
CA SER A 14 7.19 9.91 1.39
C SER A 14 7.29 8.85 2.49
N ASN A 15 6.24 8.04 2.68
CA ASN A 15 6.15 7.07 3.77
C ASN A 15 6.16 5.62 3.25
N PRO A 16 6.82 4.68 3.94
CA PRO A 16 6.55 3.26 3.76
C PRO A 16 5.13 2.97 4.25
N ARG A 17 4.30 2.37 3.40
CA ARG A 17 2.93 1.98 3.73
C ARG A 17 2.91 0.57 4.30
N PHE A 18 1.97 0.30 5.19
CA PHE A 18 1.82 -1.02 5.81
C PHE A 18 0.92 -1.89 4.93
N GLY A 19 1.32 -3.14 4.75
CA GLY A 19 0.50 -4.21 4.23
C GLY A 19 0.41 -5.38 5.21
N CYS A 20 -0.64 -6.17 5.08
CA CYS A 20 -0.82 -7.42 5.79
C CYS A 20 -1.13 -8.52 4.76
N VAL A 21 -0.48 -9.67 4.89
CA VAL A 21 -0.92 -10.88 4.22
C VAL A 21 -1.70 -11.71 5.23
N GLU A 22 -2.96 -12.01 4.94
CA GLU A 22 -3.84 -12.81 5.79
C GLU A 22 -4.47 -13.94 4.96
N GLY A 23 -4.09 -15.19 5.25
CA GLY A 23 -4.45 -16.34 4.43
C GLY A 23 -3.95 -16.20 3.00
N ASN A 24 -4.86 -15.91 2.06
CA ASN A 24 -4.57 -15.64 0.66
C ASN A 24 -4.94 -14.20 0.22
N LEU A 25 -5.10 -13.28 1.17
CA LEU A 25 -5.37 -11.87 0.93
C LEU A 25 -4.11 -11.04 1.15
N ILE A 26 -3.85 -10.08 0.25
CA ILE A 26 -2.81 -9.07 0.37
C ILE A 26 -3.51 -7.72 0.55
N MET A 27 -3.54 -7.25 1.80
CA MET A 27 -4.07 -5.94 2.18
C MET A 27 -2.94 -4.91 2.16
N PHE A 28 -3.13 -3.74 1.57
CA PHE A 28 -2.14 -2.65 1.62
C PHE A 28 -2.76 -1.27 1.37
N GLU A 29 -2.14 -0.25 1.97
CA GLU A 29 -2.65 1.12 1.97
C GLU A 29 -2.08 1.94 0.79
N VAL A 30 -2.97 2.52 -0.03
CA VAL A 30 -2.69 3.22 -1.30
C VAL A 30 -3.25 4.64 -1.29
N MET A 31 -2.87 5.45 -0.31
CA MET A 31 -2.86 6.92 -0.45
C MET A 31 -1.83 7.55 0.51
N TRP A 32 -2.01 8.77 1.00
CA TRP A 32 -0.97 9.81 0.96
C TRP A 32 -0.80 10.64 2.24
N TYR A 33 0.42 10.70 2.75
CA TYR A 33 0.80 11.63 3.83
C TYR A 33 0.84 13.06 3.29
N GLY A 34 0.00 13.95 3.81
CA GLY A 34 0.18 15.41 3.70
C GLY A 34 -0.23 16.11 2.39
N CYS A 35 -0.94 15.46 1.44
CA CYS A 35 -1.60 16.20 0.35
C CYS A 35 -2.88 15.53 -0.13
N ALA A 36 -3.85 16.33 -0.57
CA ALA A 36 -5.02 15.93 -1.35
C ALA A 36 -4.97 16.51 -2.78
N CYS A 37 -3.77 16.82 -3.28
CA CYS A 37 -3.57 17.48 -4.57
C CYS A 37 -3.78 16.55 -5.77
N SER A 38 -4.14 17.16 -6.91
CA SER A 38 -4.53 16.51 -8.18
C SER A 38 -3.58 15.40 -8.63
N THR A 39 -2.26 15.57 -8.46
CA THR A 39 -1.24 14.58 -8.80
C THR A 39 -1.44 13.24 -8.10
N CYS A 40 -1.92 13.21 -6.85
CA CYS A 40 -2.04 11.96 -6.09
C CYS A 40 -3.45 11.36 -6.27
N LEU A 41 -4.48 12.16 -6.52
CA LEU A 41 -5.76 11.68 -7.07
C LEU A 41 -5.55 11.00 -8.44
N ALA A 42 -4.66 11.55 -9.29
CA ALA A 42 -4.26 10.93 -10.54
C ALA A 42 -3.45 9.63 -10.34
N ARG A 43 -2.59 9.53 -9.31
CA ARG A 43 -1.92 8.26 -8.96
C ARG A 43 -2.92 7.20 -8.47
N LEU A 44 -3.90 7.57 -7.64
CA LEU A 44 -4.95 6.66 -7.20
C LEU A 44 -5.80 6.19 -8.38
N ALA A 45 -6.22 7.10 -9.27
CA ALA A 45 -6.92 6.75 -10.50
C ALA A 45 -6.10 5.82 -11.41
N ALA A 46 -4.79 6.04 -11.55
CA ALA A 46 -3.90 5.16 -12.30
C ALA A 46 -3.80 3.75 -11.68
N VAL A 47 -3.80 3.63 -10.35
CA VAL A 47 -3.86 2.34 -9.65
C VAL A 47 -5.22 1.67 -9.86
N MET A 48 -6.34 2.37 -9.60
CA MET A 48 -7.69 1.81 -9.78
C MET A 48 -7.94 1.36 -11.22
N ASN A 49 -7.44 2.11 -12.21
CA ASN A 49 -7.55 1.74 -13.62
C ASN A 49 -6.75 0.48 -13.96
N ARG A 50 -5.54 0.31 -13.40
CA ARG A 50 -4.74 -0.92 -13.57
C ARG A 50 -5.38 -2.13 -12.90
N MET A 51 -5.87 -1.97 -11.67
CA MET A 51 -6.60 -3.02 -10.96
C MET A 51 -7.89 -3.43 -11.70
N SER A 52 -8.65 -2.45 -12.22
CA SER A 52 -9.85 -2.70 -13.04
C SER A 52 -9.56 -3.38 -14.39
N ALA A 53 -8.32 -3.31 -14.86
CA ALA A 53 -7.85 -3.96 -16.09
C ALA A 53 -7.04 -5.24 -15.83
N SER A 54 -7.03 -5.74 -14.58
CA SER A 54 -6.33 -6.97 -14.18
C SER A 54 -7.31 -8.10 -13.90
N ASP A 55 -6.94 -9.33 -14.25
CA ASP A 55 -7.70 -10.54 -13.91
C ASP A 55 -7.60 -10.94 -12.42
N VAL A 56 -6.86 -10.15 -11.62
CA VAL A 56 -6.69 -10.40 -10.18
C VAL A 56 -7.89 -9.85 -9.42
N LYS A 57 -8.52 -10.67 -8.59
CA LYS A 57 -9.64 -10.24 -7.74
C LYS A 57 -9.16 -9.20 -6.71
N TRP A 58 -9.91 -8.11 -6.57
CA TRP A 58 -9.59 -7.04 -5.63
C TRP A 58 -10.84 -6.32 -5.11
N THR A 59 -10.67 -5.55 -4.04
CA THR A 59 -11.66 -4.60 -3.54
C THR A 59 -11.00 -3.42 -2.85
N VAL A 60 -11.74 -2.33 -2.68
CA VAL A 60 -11.39 -1.24 -1.76
C VAL A 60 -12.12 -1.50 -0.45
N MET A 61 -11.38 -1.70 0.64
CA MET A 61 -11.96 -1.99 1.95
C MET A 61 -12.34 -0.73 2.73
N ASP A 62 -11.53 0.33 2.59
CA ASP A 62 -11.76 1.63 3.23
C ASP A 62 -11.21 2.75 2.34
N ILE A 63 -11.81 3.95 2.44
CA ILE A 63 -11.31 5.20 1.86
C ILE A 63 -11.48 6.31 2.90
N HIS A 64 -10.40 6.60 3.63
CA HIS A 64 -10.38 7.73 4.55
C HIS A 64 -10.16 9.03 3.76
N ILE A 65 -11.13 9.94 3.80
CA ILE A 65 -10.97 11.32 3.29
C ILE A 65 -11.32 12.28 4.45
N PRO A 66 -10.32 12.78 5.18
CA PRO A 66 -10.56 13.65 6.35
C PRO A 66 -10.91 15.08 5.94
N GLU A 67 -11.99 15.62 6.50
CA GLU A 67 -12.53 16.94 6.13
C GLU A 67 -11.59 18.11 6.46
N ARG A 68 -10.70 17.96 7.46
CA ARG A 68 -9.69 18.96 7.84
C ARG A 68 -8.42 18.29 8.37
N GLY A 69 -7.28 18.64 7.78
CA GLY A 69 -5.95 18.45 8.38
C GLY A 69 -5.46 17.01 8.58
N GLY A 70 -6.20 15.99 8.13
CA GLY A 70 -5.74 14.60 8.14
C GLY A 70 -5.13 14.17 6.81
N GLU A 71 -4.68 12.92 6.76
CA GLU A 71 -4.13 12.26 5.58
C GLU A 71 -5.21 11.47 4.85
N PRO A 72 -5.47 11.69 3.54
CA PRO A 72 -6.34 10.77 2.81
C PRO A 72 -5.65 9.41 2.67
N SER A 73 -6.38 8.32 2.88
CA SER A 73 -5.92 6.95 2.67
C SER A 73 -6.96 6.10 1.95
N ALA A 74 -6.54 4.98 1.38
CA ALA A 74 -7.43 3.97 0.85
C ALA A 74 -6.78 2.61 1.07
N VAL A 75 -7.51 1.62 1.59
CA VAL A 75 -6.97 0.26 1.78
C VAL A 75 -7.46 -0.62 0.64
N LEU A 76 -6.53 -1.08 -0.18
CA LEU A 76 -6.81 -2.11 -1.19
C LEU A 76 -6.61 -3.49 -0.57
N VAL A 77 -7.49 -4.41 -0.94
CA VAL A 77 -7.35 -5.83 -0.66
C VAL A 77 -7.29 -6.55 -2.00
N VAL A 78 -6.24 -7.33 -2.20
CA VAL A 78 -5.97 -8.07 -3.43
C VAL A 78 -5.90 -9.56 -3.11
N GLU A 79 -6.64 -10.37 -3.86
CA GLU A 79 -6.80 -11.81 -3.67
C GLU A 79 -6.23 -12.52 -4.90
N PRO A 80 -4.90 -12.76 -4.95
CA PRO A 80 -4.29 -13.51 -6.04
C PRO A 80 -4.73 -14.97 -6.02
N THR A 81 -4.82 -15.61 -7.18
CA THR A 81 -5.20 -17.04 -7.29
C THR A 81 -4.24 -17.97 -6.54
N GLU A 82 -2.97 -17.57 -6.44
CA GLU A 82 -1.92 -18.24 -5.67
C GLU A 82 -1.07 -17.16 -4.97
N MET A 83 -0.69 -17.38 -3.70
CA MET A 83 0.06 -16.41 -2.91
C MET A 83 1.49 -16.24 -3.48
N PRO A 84 1.89 -15.05 -3.97
CA PRO A 84 3.23 -14.83 -4.50
C PRO A 84 4.31 -14.96 -3.42
N GLU A 85 5.43 -15.61 -3.78
CA GLU A 85 6.64 -15.68 -2.94
C GLU A 85 7.09 -14.26 -2.51
N LYS A 86 7.08 -13.33 -3.47
CA LYS A 86 7.51 -11.93 -3.32
C LYS A 86 6.35 -10.98 -3.58
N VAL A 87 5.76 -10.48 -2.49
CA VAL A 87 4.60 -9.58 -2.50
C VAL A 87 4.94 -8.23 -3.13
N ASP A 88 6.14 -7.71 -2.88
CA ASP A 88 6.61 -6.43 -3.41
C ASP A 88 6.78 -6.45 -4.94
N ALA A 89 7.38 -7.51 -5.48
CA ALA A 89 7.52 -7.72 -6.93
C ALA A 89 6.16 -7.97 -7.61
N PHE A 90 5.27 -8.74 -6.98
CA PHE A 90 3.90 -8.96 -7.48
C PHE A 90 3.12 -7.64 -7.57
N LEU A 91 3.09 -6.87 -6.48
CA LEU A 91 2.39 -5.58 -6.45
C LEU A 91 3.05 -4.53 -7.35
N SER A 92 4.38 -4.54 -7.50
CA SER A 92 5.09 -3.69 -8.47
C SER A 92 4.58 -3.90 -9.90
N ASN A 93 4.49 -5.16 -10.31
CA ASN A 93 4.02 -5.54 -11.65
C ASN A 93 2.53 -5.23 -11.84
N LEU A 94 1.69 -5.66 -10.90
CA LEU A 94 0.23 -5.47 -10.94
C LEU A 94 -0.18 -3.99 -10.97
N LEU A 95 0.47 -3.16 -10.14
CA LEU A 95 0.14 -1.75 -9.99
C LEU A 95 0.95 -0.85 -10.94
N GLY A 96 1.94 -1.41 -11.66
CA GLY A 96 2.90 -0.67 -12.49
C GLY A 96 3.65 0.42 -11.69
N LEU A 97 4.09 0.08 -10.48
CA LEU A 97 4.81 0.92 -9.53
C LEU A 97 6.18 0.29 -9.23
N GLN A 98 7.13 1.06 -8.71
CA GLN A 98 8.32 0.50 -8.06
C GLN A 98 8.00 0.34 -6.59
N ILE A 99 7.88 -0.91 -6.12
CA ILE A 99 7.56 -1.26 -4.73
C ILE A 99 8.62 -2.22 -4.20
N SER A 100 9.11 -1.95 -3.00
CA SER A 100 10.11 -2.78 -2.30
C SER A 100 9.64 -3.14 -0.89
N GLU A 101 9.91 -4.38 -0.46
CA GLU A 101 9.75 -4.76 0.94
C GLU A 101 10.81 -4.08 1.80
N VAL A 102 10.36 -3.43 2.88
CA VAL A 102 11.21 -2.74 3.86
C VAL A 102 11.39 -3.65 5.07
N THR A 103 12.51 -4.36 5.13
CA THR A 103 12.93 -5.09 6.33
C THR A 103 12.85 -4.17 7.55
N PRO A 104 12.33 -4.60 8.71
CA PRO A 104 12.27 -3.80 9.94
C PRO A 104 13.65 -3.68 10.62
N ALA A 105 14.69 -3.35 9.85
CA ALA A 105 16.02 -3.04 10.33
C ALA A 105 16.00 -1.68 11.04
N LEU A 106 16.04 -1.71 12.37
CA LEU A 106 16.22 -0.54 13.24
C LEU A 106 15.31 0.65 12.88
N ALA A 107 14.06 0.59 13.36
CA ALA A 107 13.42 1.85 13.76
C ALA A 107 14.39 2.56 14.71
N PRO A 108 14.79 3.83 14.47
CA PRO A 108 15.57 4.57 15.44
C PRO A 108 14.75 4.57 16.73
N ARG A 109 15.36 4.11 17.83
CA ARG A 109 14.76 4.30 19.16
C ARG A 109 14.46 5.79 19.27
N VAL A 110 13.21 6.13 19.58
CA VAL A 110 12.85 7.49 19.93
C VAL A 110 13.79 7.88 21.07
N MET A 111 14.69 8.84 20.80
CA MET A 111 15.41 9.50 21.88
C MET A 111 14.36 10.36 22.58
N GLU A 112 13.83 9.83 23.68
CA GLU A 112 13.18 10.64 24.69
C GLU A 112 14.20 11.69 25.13
N LEU A 113 14.01 12.93 24.68
CA LEU A 113 14.74 14.05 25.25
C LEU A 113 14.20 14.28 26.66
N VAL A 114 15.13 14.24 27.61
CA VAL A 114 14.94 14.59 29.03
C VAL A 114 14.74 16.10 29.18
#